data_AF-A0A0J9XFK5-F1
#
_entry.id   AF-A0A0J9XFK5-F1
#
_cell.length_a   1.000
_cell.length_b   1.000
_cell.length_c   1.000
_cell.angle_alpha   90.00
_cell.angle_beta   90.00
_cell.angle_gamma   90.00
#
_symmetry.space_group_name_H-M   'P 1'
#
loop_
_entity.id
_entity.type
_entity.pdbx_description
1 polymer ?
#
loop_
_entity_poly.entity_id
_entity_poly.type
_entity_poly.pdbx_seq_one_letter_code
_entity_poly.pdbx_strand_id
1 'polypeptide(L)'
;MKVLVADEDSGSIKEIVFEKGTDTSQKTAKQPISTTTFGQLGRARYTQKLALINGGKHVMTARSDGSVQIYSLHDSEEPLHEWGPGTTTTTSNSATDRVVELLVLPQLSKKEKEPVVVLSCSLEGKIVKFSLAAKYSESVTDSLTVKGPVDAIAVREGSATPGYASFVAAVGGQERETEIYKFEWATASAGIKQEEGEEDAKSIATSLWQARNVKNDRLHLRVPVWIRHIAFLPAAADNLYKLQIVTRSGLVRFYDSTEGRRPRQEVRASHEPVSTVAYSPATGDVVVSDTKSSTYLLSPQDSGAKGAAAAAPLKMRGKLTGSTGAVKALALYGPHAELIVAGGLDRYLRVFENGAERACVGKVFVGTHITAIAVISGFEDEAGEVADVAAAAVGVKREREDNDDEEGDELWNELEEVSNATATKSKKKKTRAE
;
A
#
# COMPACT_ATOMS: atom_id res chain seq x y z
N MET A 1 -11.66 -9.46 11.20
CA MET A 1 -10.86 -8.66 10.28
C MET A 1 -9.98 -9.57 9.47
N LYS A 2 -9.96 -9.35 8.15
CA LYS A 2 -9.22 -10.13 7.17
C LYS A 2 -8.30 -9.21 6.39
N VAL A 3 -6.98 -9.48 6.44
CA VAL A 3 -5.95 -8.62 5.87
C VAL A 3 -4.95 -9.44 5.06
N LEU A 4 -4.56 -8.94 3.90
CA LEU A 4 -3.43 -9.42 3.12
C LEU A 4 -2.18 -8.60 3.43
N VAL A 5 -1.08 -9.30 3.62
CA VAL A 5 0.25 -8.74 3.91
C VAL A 5 1.25 -9.31 2.91
N ALA A 6 2.02 -8.44 2.27
CA ALA A 6 3.12 -8.83 1.40
C ALA A 6 4.43 -8.94 2.20
N ASP A 7 5.13 -10.07 2.03
CA ASP A 7 6.38 -10.38 2.71
C ASP A 7 7.60 -10.11 1.81
N GLU A 8 8.55 -9.31 2.29
CA GLU A 8 9.80 -9.06 1.57
C GLU A 8 10.71 -10.30 1.55
N ASP A 9 10.89 -10.95 2.71
CA ASP A 9 11.97 -11.92 2.90
C ASP A 9 11.70 -13.25 2.17
N SER A 10 10.46 -13.74 2.23
CA SER A 10 10.01 -14.96 1.53
C SER A 10 9.42 -14.67 0.15
N GLY A 11 9.07 -13.41 -0.15
CA GLY A 11 8.34 -13.04 -1.36
C GLY A 11 6.93 -13.63 -1.42
N SER A 12 6.34 -14.01 -0.28
CA SER A 12 4.98 -14.55 -0.17
C SER A 12 3.93 -13.48 0.13
N ILE A 13 2.67 -13.90 0.08
CA ILE A 13 1.52 -13.13 0.55
C ILE A 13 0.87 -13.92 1.67
N LYS A 14 0.58 -13.25 2.78
CA LYS A 14 -0.09 -13.82 3.94
C LYS A 14 -1.49 -13.25 4.08
N GLU A 15 -2.48 -14.12 4.09
CA GLU A 15 -3.82 -13.81 4.53
C GLU A 15 -3.94 -14.06 6.03
N ILE A 16 -4.28 -13.03 6.78
CA ILE A 16 -4.36 -13.09 8.24
C ILE A 16 -5.78 -12.72 8.67
N VAL A 17 -6.43 -13.65 9.39
CA VAL A 17 -7.75 -13.45 9.98
C VAL A 17 -7.62 -13.38 11.48
N PHE A 18 -8.13 -12.30 12.08
CA PHE A 18 -8.06 -12.08 13.51
C PHE A 18 -9.18 -11.18 14.04
N GLU A 19 -9.43 -11.29 15.34
CA GLU A 19 -10.44 -10.51 16.05
C GLU A 19 -9.85 -9.25 16.69
N LYS A 20 -10.73 -8.32 17.07
CA LYS A 20 -10.38 -7.16 17.88
C LYS A 20 -9.81 -7.64 19.23
N GLY A 21 -8.70 -7.03 19.65
CA GLY A 21 -7.96 -7.39 20.87
C GLY A 21 -6.88 -8.46 20.68
N THR A 22 -6.61 -8.90 19.44
CA THR A 22 -5.51 -9.83 19.15
C THR A 22 -4.16 -9.18 19.42
N ASP A 23 -3.30 -9.81 20.22
CA ASP A 23 -1.92 -9.38 20.48
C ASP A 23 -0.97 -10.59 20.61
N THR A 24 -0.28 -10.93 19.52
CA THR A 24 0.64 -12.09 19.51
C THR A 24 1.91 -11.88 20.33
N SER A 25 2.19 -10.66 20.81
CA SER A 25 3.32 -10.42 21.71
C SER A 25 3.01 -10.81 23.16
N GLN A 26 1.74 -11.07 23.47
CA GLN A 26 1.28 -11.47 24.79
C GLN A 26 0.67 -12.87 24.72
N LYS A 27 1.25 -13.84 25.43
CA LYS A 27 0.80 -15.24 25.41
C LYS A 27 -0.66 -15.40 25.88
N THR A 28 -1.13 -14.51 26.75
CA THR A 28 -2.47 -14.55 27.35
C THR A 28 -3.53 -13.80 26.53
N ALA A 29 -3.13 -13.04 25.51
CA ALA A 29 -4.05 -12.32 24.65
C ALA A 29 -4.61 -13.22 23.54
N LYS A 30 -5.68 -12.75 22.89
CA LYS A 30 -6.23 -13.43 21.71
C LYS A 30 -5.16 -13.59 20.64
N GLN A 31 -5.14 -14.75 20.00
CA GLN A 31 -4.24 -15.07 18.89
C GLN A 31 -5.01 -15.00 17.55
N PRO A 32 -4.32 -14.85 16.41
CA PRO A 32 -4.94 -14.91 15.10
C PRO A 32 -5.71 -16.22 14.91
N ILE A 33 -6.86 -16.13 14.23
CA ILE A 33 -7.70 -17.28 13.92
C ILE A 33 -7.04 -18.13 12.84
N SER A 34 -6.51 -17.48 11.80
CA SER A 34 -5.78 -18.15 10.73
C SER A 34 -4.69 -17.26 10.14
N THR A 35 -3.68 -17.91 9.58
CA THR A 35 -2.62 -17.27 8.79
C THR A 35 -2.25 -18.20 7.64
N THR A 36 -2.76 -17.91 6.46
CA THR A 36 -2.52 -18.69 5.24
C THR A 36 -1.48 -17.99 4.39
N THR A 37 -0.49 -18.72 3.87
CA THR A 37 0.59 -18.17 3.04
C THR A 37 0.48 -18.73 1.63
N PHE A 38 0.60 -17.89 0.61
CA PHE A 38 0.58 -18.31 -0.79
C PHE A 38 1.49 -17.41 -1.64
N GLY A 39 1.69 -17.79 -2.91
CA GLY A 39 2.44 -16.99 -3.89
C GLY A 39 3.90 -16.72 -3.50
N GLN A 40 4.57 -17.69 -2.89
CA GLN A 40 5.96 -17.60 -2.44
C GLN A 40 6.94 -17.73 -3.61
N LEU A 41 7.71 -16.66 -3.89
CA LEU A 41 8.66 -16.61 -5.01
C LEU A 41 10.08 -16.18 -4.60
N GLY A 42 10.33 -16.08 -3.30
CA GLY A 42 11.61 -15.65 -2.75
C GLY A 42 11.82 -14.13 -2.82
N ARG A 43 12.85 -13.67 -2.11
CA ARG A 43 13.18 -12.24 -1.96
C ARG A 43 13.44 -11.50 -3.26
N ALA A 44 13.89 -12.18 -4.32
CA ALA A 44 14.15 -11.53 -5.61
C ALA A 44 12.87 -11.06 -6.32
N ARG A 45 11.73 -11.68 -6.00
CA ARG A 45 10.40 -11.45 -6.60
C ARG A 45 9.36 -11.11 -5.55
N TYR A 46 9.76 -10.35 -4.52
CA TYR A 46 8.84 -9.97 -3.45
C TYR A 46 7.75 -9.02 -3.97
N THR A 47 6.58 -9.04 -3.34
CA THR A 47 5.48 -8.17 -3.72
C THR A 47 5.74 -6.74 -3.26
N GLN A 48 5.70 -5.78 -4.19
CA GLN A 48 5.85 -4.36 -3.90
C GLN A 48 4.51 -3.65 -3.72
N LYS A 49 3.47 -4.09 -4.44
CA LYS A 49 2.12 -3.53 -4.39
C LYS A 49 1.05 -4.61 -4.49
N LEU A 50 -0.05 -4.40 -3.77
CA LEU A 50 -1.24 -5.24 -3.76
C LEU A 50 -2.44 -4.41 -4.19
N ALA A 51 -3.33 -5.02 -4.95
CA ALA A 51 -4.60 -4.44 -5.34
C ALA A 51 -5.70 -5.51 -5.26
N LEU A 52 -6.76 -5.24 -4.50
CA LEU A 52 -7.95 -6.10 -4.48
C LEU A 52 -8.79 -5.82 -5.73
N ILE A 53 -9.15 -6.87 -6.45
CA ILE A 53 -9.97 -6.78 -7.67
C ILE A 53 -11.18 -7.72 -7.56
N ASN A 54 -12.14 -7.58 -8.46
CA ASN A 54 -13.35 -8.41 -8.53
C ASN A 54 -14.08 -8.51 -7.17
N GLY A 55 -14.36 -7.35 -6.58
CA GLY A 55 -15.05 -7.26 -5.29
C GLY A 55 -14.30 -7.89 -4.11
N GLY A 56 -12.97 -7.99 -4.18
CA GLY A 56 -12.15 -8.55 -3.11
C GLY A 56 -12.03 -10.08 -3.15
N LYS A 57 -12.47 -10.75 -4.22
CA LYS A 57 -12.28 -12.20 -4.42
C LYS A 57 -10.90 -12.57 -4.94
N HIS A 58 -10.24 -11.61 -5.57
CA HIS A 58 -8.94 -11.80 -6.20
C HIS A 58 -7.99 -10.70 -5.77
N VAL A 59 -6.70 -11.02 -5.76
CA VAL A 59 -5.64 -10.06 -5.49
C VAL A 59 -4.68 -10.01 -6.67
N MET A 60 -4.43 -8.80 -7.16
CA MET A 60 -3.41 -8.50 -8.14
C MET A 60 -2.15 -8.01 -7.43
N THR A 61 -1.01 -8.51 -7.86
CA THR A 61 0.27 -8.31 -7.20
C THR A 61 1.25 -7.77 -8.22
N ALA A 62 2.02 -6.76 -7.85
CA ALA A 62 3.13 -6.27 -8.66
C ALA A 62 4.44 -6.56 -7.93
N ARG A 63 5.31 -7.34 -8.58
CA ARG A 63 6.52 -7.91 -8.00
C ARG A 63 7.75 -7.06 -8.32
N SER A 64 8.81 -7.24 -7.56
CA SER A 64 10.07 -6.48 -7.70
C SER A 64 10.85 -6.74 -8.99
N ASP A 65 10.59 -7.84 -9.70
CA ASP A 65 11.13 -8.13 -11.03
C ASP A 65 10.28 -7.52 -12.17
N GLY A 66 9.25 -6.75 -11.81
CA GLY A 66 8.31 -6.13 -12.74
C GLY A 66 7.20 -7.05 -13.24
N SER A 67 7.16 -8.32 -12.79
CA SER A 67 6.07 -9.24 -13.10
C SER A 67 4.80 -8.86 -12.35
N VAL A 68 3.66 -9.28 -12.90
CA VAL A 68 2.35 -9.05 -12.32
C VAL A 68 1.59 -10.35 -12.29
N GLN A 69 0.94 -10.65 -11.17
CA GLN A 69 0.24 -11.91 -10.97
C GLN A 69 -1.12 -11.67 -10.34
N ILE A 70 -2.11 -12.46 -10.73
CA ILE A 70 -3.44 -12.48 -10.12
C ILE A 70 -3.62 -13.80 -9.38
N TYR A 71 -4.03 -13.74 -8.13
CA TYR A 71 -4.36 -14.90 -7.31
C TYR A 71 -5.86 -14.88 -6.95
N SER A 72 -6.48 -16.08 -6.91
CA SER A 72 -7.76 -16.27 -6.21
C SER A 72 -7.49 -16.39 -4.72
N LEU A 73 -8.28 -15.73 -3.89
CA LEU A 73 -8.12 -15.78 -2.43
C LEU A 73 -8.68 -17.06 -1.77
N HIS A 74 -9.26 -17.97 -2.56
CA HIS A 74 -9.99 -19.12 -2.05
C HIS A 74 -9.70 -20.46 -2.73
N ASP A 75 -8.98 -20.48 -3.86
CA ASP A 75 -8.95 -21.68 -4.72
C ASP A 75 -7.57 -22.21 -5.10
N SER A 76 -6.49 -21.41 -5.04
CA SER A 76 -5.22 -21.81 -5.64
C SER A 76 -4.01 -21.07 -5.07
N GLU A 77 -2.94 -21.81 -4.78
CA GLU A 77 -1.61 -21.25 -4.49
C GLU A 77 -0.92 -20.71 -5.75
N GLU A 78 -1.29 -21.25 -6.92
CA GLU A 78 -0.79 -20.80 -8.22
C GLU A 78 -1.57 -19.56 -8.71
N PRO A 79 -0.89 -18.64 -9.41
CA PRO A 79 -1.56 -17.49 -10.00
C PRO A 79 -2.53 -17.93 -11.10
N LEU A 80 -3.72 -17.32 -11.13
CA LEU A 80 -4.68 -17.48 -12.22
C LEU A 80 -4.13 -16.94 -13.55
N HIS A 81 -3.27 -15.93 -13.46
CA HIS A 81 -2.62 -15.32 -14.61
C HIS A 81 -1.30 -14.65 -14.18
N GLU A 82 -0.30 -14.70 -15.04
CA GLU A 82 0.98 -14.03 -14.87
C GLU A 82 1.39 -13.29 -16.13
N TRP A 83 1.68 -12.00 -15.97
CA TRP A 83 2.49 -11.26 -16.93
C TRP A 83 3.94 -11.30 -16.46
N GLY A 84 4.83 -11.75 -17.35
CA GLY A 84 6.22 -12.02 -17.03
C GLY A 84 7.04 -10.79 -16.58
N PRO A 85 8.33 -11.00 -16.25
CA PRO A 85 9.21 -9.94 -15.78
C PRO A 85 9.31 -8.75 -16.76
N GLY A 86 9.49 -7.54 -16.22
CA GLY A 86 9.55 -6.32 -17.04
C GLY A 86 8.21 -5.85 -17.61
N THR A 87 7.08 -6.44 -17.19
CA THR A 87 5.75 -5.98 -17.59
C THR A 87 5.50 -4.57 -17.09
N THR A 88 5.67 -4.32 -15.79
CA THR A 88 5.37 -3.02 -15.16
C THR A 88 6.56 -2.08 -15.12
N THR A 89 7.78 -2.60 -15.14
CA THR A 89 9.02 -1.84 -15.14
C THR A 89 9.58 -1.69 -16.55
N THR A 90 10.52 -0.78 -16.76
CA THR A 90 11.20 -0.60 -18.07
C THR A 90 12.18 -1.74 -18.35
N THR A 91 12.70 -2.37 -17.31
CA THR A 91 13.63 -3.50 -17.39
C THR A 91 13.30 -4.52 -16.32
N SER A 92 13.44 -5.80 -16.65
CA SER A 92 13.24 -6.91 -15.69
C SER A 92 14.37 -7.04 -14.66
N ASN A 93 15.54 -6.43 -14.92
CA ASN A 93 16.78 -6.66 -14.17
C ASN A 93 17.47 -5.38 -13.65
N SER A 94 16.86 -4.20 -13.76
CA SER A 94 17.39 -3.00 -13.09
C SER A 94 17.08 -3.09 -11.61
N ALA A 95 18.11 -3.14 -10.77
CA ALA A 95 17.96 -3.02 -9.32
C ALA A 95 17.38 -1.66 -8.88
N THR A 96 17.21 -0.71 -9.82
CA THR A 96 16.79 0.66 -9.53
C THR A 96 15.34 0.94 -9.90
N ASP A 97 14.78 0.31 -10.95
CA ASP A 97 13.38 0.49 -11.29
C ASP A 97 12.50 -0.36 -10.36
N ARG A 98 11.35 0.20 -9.96
CA ARG A 98 10.41 -0.45 -9.04
C ARG A 98 8.99 -0.03 -9.34
N VAL A 99 8.03 -0.83 -8.89
CA VAL A 99 6.61 -0.49 -8.98
C VAL A 99 6.27 0.53 -7.90
N VAL A 100 5.78 1.69 -8.34
CA VAL A 100 5.45 2.84 -7.50
C VAL A 100 4.03 2.75 -6.99
N GLU A 101 3.10 2.32 -7.83
CA GLU A 101 1.69 2.19 -7.46
C GLU A 101 0.98 1.13 -8.31
N LEU A 102 -0.07 0.53 -7.74
CA LEU A 102 -1.01 -0.36 -8.43
C LEU A 102 -2.44 0.10 -8.09
N LEU A 103 -3.08 0.78 -9.02
CA LEU A 103 -4.36 1.46 -8.83
C LEU A 103 -5.48 0.70 -9.54
N VAL A 104 -6.53 0.36 -8.81
CA VAL A 104 -7.78 -0.15 -9.39
C VAL A 104 -8.69 1.02 -9.66
N LEU A 105 -9.08 1.21 -10.91
CA LEU A 105 -9.97 2.29 -11.31
C LEU A 105 -11.39 1.77 -11.51
N PRO A 106 -12.42 2.56 -11.14
CA PRO A 106 -13.79 2.30 -11.61
C PRO A 106 -13.82 2.38 -13.15
N GLN A 107 -14.82 1.74 -13.77
CA GLN A 107 -14.96 1.67 -15.24
C GLN A 107 -14.65 3.02 -15.93
N LEU A 108 -13.63 3.06 -16.77
CA LEU A 108 -13.29 4.28 -17.53
C LEU A 108 -14.29 4.62 -18.63
N SER A 109 -15.18 3.70 -19.02
CA SER A 109 -16.23 3.97 -20.00
C SER A 109 -17.54 3.26 -19.65
N LYS A 110 -18.68 3.98 -19.71
CA LYS A 110 -20.03 3.42 -19.47
C LYS A 110 -20.53 2.49 -20.59
N LYS A 111 -19.84 2.46 -21.74
CA LYS A 111 -20.29 1.73 -22.94
C LYS A 111 -19.73 0.31 -23.03
N GLU A 112 -18.58 0.05 -22.43
CA GLU A 112 -18.02 -1.30 -22.34
C GLU A 112 -18.59 -1.95 -21.07
N LYS A 113 -19.35 -3.05 -21.22
CA LYS A 113 -19.77 -3.90 -20.10
C LYS A 113 -18.52 -4.58 -19.50
N GLU A 114 -17.80 -3.82 -18.67
CA GLU A 114 -16.59 -4.09 -17.86
C GLU A 114 -15.41 -4.84 -18.47
N PRO A 115 -14.25 -4.17 -18.40
CA PRO A 115 -13.13 -4.71 -17.65
C PRO A 115 -12.74 -3.82 -16.45
N VAL A 116 -12.38 -4.45 -15.32
CA VAL A 116 -11.66 -3.77 -14.24
C VAL A 116 -10.35 -3.24 -14.82
N VAL A 117 -10.14 -1.93 -14.75
CA VAL A 117 -8.89 -1.32 -15.24
C VAL A 117 -7.95 -1.17 -14.07
N VAL A 118 -6.81 -1.85 -14.15
CA VAL A 118 -5.72 -1.68 -13.20
C VAL A 118 -4.60 -0.91 -13.88
N LEU A 119 -4.11 0.14 -13.23
CA LEU A 119 -2.94 0.89 -13.67
C LEU A 119 -1.75 0.55 -12.77
N SER A 120 -0.60 0.36 -13.38
CA SER A 120 0.69 0.36 -12.68
C SER A 120 1.55 1.51 -13.17
N CYS A 121 2.45 1.98 -12.30
CA CYS A 121 3.47 2.96 -12.66
C CYS A 121 4.82 2.53 -12.09
N SER A 122 5.88 2.60 -12.91
CA SER A 122 7.26 2.36 -12.46
C SER A 122 7.99 3.65 -12.07
N LEU A 123 9.12 3.52 -11.38
CA LEU A 123 9.98 4.65 -11.01
C LEU A 123 10.49 5.38 -12.24
N GLU A 124 10.81 4.67 -13.31
CA GLU A 124 11.26 5.27 -14.56
C GLU A 124 10.12 5.94 -15.36
N GLY A 125 8.86 5.79 -14.92
CA GLY A 125 7.70 6.48 -15.51
C GLY A 125 6.97 5.66 -16.57
N LYS A 126 7.20 4.34 -16.65
CA LYS A 126 6.37 3.43 -17.45
C LYS A 126 5.01 3.30 -16.76
N ILE A 127 3.94 3.62 -17.47
CA ILE A 127 2.56 3.47 -17.01
C ILE A 127 1.92 2.38 -17.84
N VAL A 128 1.40 1.34 -17.19
CA VAL A 128 0.81 0.18 -17.85
C VAL A 128 -0.63 0.04 -17.42
N LYS A 129 -1.51 -0.10 -18.40
CA LYS A 129 -2.93 -0.38 -18.23
C LYS A 129 -3.18 -1.86 -18.45
N PHE A 130 -3.74 -2.50 -17.45
CA PHE A 130 -4.24 -3.87 -17.53
C PHE A 130 -5.75 -3.82 -17.71
N SER A 131 -6.22 -4.35 -18.84
CA SER A 131 -7.64 -4.59 -19.09
C SER A 131 -7.95 -6.04 -18.75
N LEU A 132 -8.69 -6.26 -17.66
CA LEU A 132 -9.05 -7.60 -17.23
C LEU A 132 -10.38 -8.04 -17.85
N ALA A 133 -10.31 -8.89 -18.88
CA ALA A 133 -11.48 -9.60 -19.38
C ALA A 133 -11.97 -10.66 -18.37
N ALA A 134 -13.24 -11.04 -18.47
CA ALA A 134 -13.91 -11.96 -17.52
C ALA A 134 -13.23 -13.33 -17.31
N LYS A 135 -12.33 -13.76 -18.21
CA LYS A 135 -11.60 -15.04 -18.12
C LYS A 135 -10.08 -14.90 -17.99
N TYR A 136 -9.56 -13.68 -17.85
CA TYR A 136 -8.11 -13.40 -17.76
C TYR A 136 -7.24 -13.96 -18.92
N SER A 137 -7.85 -14.48 -20.01
CA SER A 137 -7.15 -15.16 -21.11
C SER A 137 -6.63 -14.20 -22.19
N GLU A 138 -7.21 -13.01 -22.28
CA GLU A 138 -6.86 -11.96 -23.24
C GLU A 138 -6.75 -10.64 -22.49
N SER A 139 -5.57 -10.38 -21.94
CA SER A 139 -5.28 -9.11 -21.30
C SER A 139 -4.66 -8.16 -22.32
N VAL A 140 -5.39 -7.11 -22.69
CA VAL A 140 -4.78 -6.01 -23.44
C VAL A 140 -3.93 -5.22 -22.45
N THR A 141 -2.64 -5.13 -22.78
CA THR A 141 -1.66 -4.37 -22.02
C THR A 141 -1.26 -3.17 -22.85
N ASP A 142 -1.82 -2.01 -22.55
CA ASP A 142 -1.39 -0.75 -23.17
C ASP A 142 -0.35 -0.10 -22.26
N SER A 143 0.68 0.50 -22.85
CA SER A 143 1.67 1.24 -22.08
C SER A 143 1.92 2.63 -22.62
N LEU A 144 2.18 3.54 -21.69
CA LEU A 144 2.56 4.92 -21.92
C LEU A 144 3.79 5.21 -21.07
N THR A 145 4.57 6.21 -21.46
CA THR A 145 5.75 6.62 -20.68
C THR A 145 5.67 8.11 -20.41
N VAL A 146 5.93 8.48 -19.16
CA VAL A 146 6.19 9.85 -18.74
C VAL A 146 7.65 9.97 -18.31
N LYS A 147 8.16 11.20 -18.27
CA LYS A 147 9.53 11.45 -17.83
C LYS A 147 9.69 11.09 -16.34
N GLY A 148 10.50 10.07 -16.02
CA GLY A 148 10.91 9.74 -14.66
C GLY A 148 11.91 10.74 -14.04
N PRO A 149 12.24 10.60 -12.73
CA PRO A 149 11.71 9.59 -11.82
C PRO A 149 10.31 9.93 -11.30
N VAL A 150 9.45 8.91 -11.14
CA VAL A 150 8.10 8.99 -10.56
C VAL A 150 8.10 8.23 -9.23
N ASP A 151 7.96 8.92 -8.10
CA ASP A 151 7.81 8.27 -6.78
C ASP A 151 6.38 8.36 -6.23
N ALA A 152 5.51 9.11 -6.91
CA ALA A 152 4.10 9.25 -6.56
C ALA A 152 3.26 9.47 -7.82
N ILE A 153 2.15 8.75 -7.90
CA ILE A 153 1.11 8.94 -8.91
C ILE A 153 -0.25 8.93 -8.21
N ALA A 154 -1.14 9.82 -8.66
CA ALA A 154 -2.56 9.78 -8.32
C ALA A 154 -3.37 9.88 -9.59
N VAL A 155 -4.53 9.25 -9.62
CA VAL A 155 -5.43 9.25 -10.77
C VAL A 155 -6.78 9.83 -10.36
N ARG A 156 -7.39 10.57 -11.28
CA ARG A 156 -8.78 11.01 -11.24
C ARG A 156 -9.42 10.71 -12.59
N GLU A 157 -10.72 10.44 -12.59
CA GLU A 157 -11.49 10.38 -13.82
C GLU A 157 -11.32 11.68 -14.64
N GLY A 158 -11.14 11.51 -15.95
CA GLY A 158 -11.02 12.61 -16.89
C GLY A 158 -12.35 12.90 -17.58
N SER A 159 -12.48 14.11 -18.14
CA SER A 159 -13.61 14.43 -19.03
C SER A 159 -13.61 13.47 -20.22
N ALA A 160 -14.73 12.78 -20.47
CA ALA A 160 -14.82 11.80 -21.55
C ALA A 160 -14.53 12.44 -22.92
N THR A 161 -13.51 11.93 -23.61
CA THR A 161 -13.27 12.23 -25.02
C THR A 161 -13.97 11.15 -25.87
N PRO A 162 -14.85 11.49 -26.83
CA PRO A 162 -15.46 10.50 -27.71
C PRO A 162 -14.39 9.64 -28.41
N GLY A 163 -14.51 8.31 -28.30
CA GLY A 163 -13.57 7.35 -28.91
C GLY A 163 -12.33 7.00 -28.08
N TYR A 164 -12.10 7.67 -26.94
CA TYR A 164 -10.94 7.41 -26.06
C TYR A 164 -11.37 7.10 -24.63
N ALA A 165 -10.64 6.19 -23.99
CA ALA A 165 -10.66 6.04 -22.53
C ALA A 165 -9.65 7.04 -21.95
N SER A 166 -10.16 8.07 -21.27
CA SER A 166 -9.34 9.18 -20.80
C SER A 166 -9.35 9.32 -19.29
N PHE A 167 -8.18 9.50 -18.70
CA PHE A 167 -8.03 9.83 -17.28
C PHE A 167 -7.01 10.92 -17.09
N VAL A 168 -7.07 11.56 -15.93
CA VAL A 168 -6.09 12.56 -15.53
C VAL A 168 -5.24 11.95 -14.43
N ALA A 169 -3.91 12.02 -14.58
CA ALA A 169 -3.00 11.60 -13.52
C ALA A 169 -2.06 12.73 -13.12
N ALA A 170 -1.84 12.85 -11.82
CA ALA A 170 -0.79 13.70 -11.27
C ALA A 170 0.41 12.83 -10.91
N VAL A 171 1.58 13.17 -11.43
CA VAL A 171 2.83 12.42 -11.22
C VAL A 171 3.89 13.34 -10.60
N GLY A 172 4.71 12.82 -9.69
CA GLY A 172 5.80 13.57 -9.05
C GLY A 172 6.91 12.62 -8.56
N GLY A 173 8.09 13.16 -8.27
CA GLY A 173 9.22 12.33 -7.83
C GLY A 173 10.40 13.11 -7.26
N GLN A 174 11.58 12.47 -7.22
CA GLN A 174 12.82 13.12 -6.79
C GLN A 174 13.29 14.16 -7.80
N GLU A 175 13.52 15.39 -7.34
CA GLU A 175 13.83 16.57 -8.17
C GLU A 175 12.83 16.82 -9.30
N ARG A 176 11.61 16.28 -9.18
CA ARG A 176 10.53 16.37 -10.14
C ARG A 176 9.29 16.91 -9.47
N GLU A 177 8.91 18.12 -9.88
CA GLU A 177 7.67 18.77 -9.46
C GLU A 177 6.45 17.97 -9.88
N THR A 178 5.34 18.17 -9.16
CA THR A 178 4.07 17.56 -9.54
C THR A 178 3.59 18.12 -10.88
N GLU A 179 3.29 17.22 -11.80
CA GLU A 179 2.78 17.53 -13.12
C GLU A 179 1.53 16.70 -13.39
N ILE A 180 0.53 17.35 -13.98
CA ILE A 180 -0.76 16.74 -14.31
C ILE A 180 -0.78 16.45 -15.80
N TYR A 181 -1.05 15.20 -16.13
CA TYR A 181 -1.19 14.71 -17.49
C TYR A 181 -2.63 14.27 -17.75
N LYS A 182 -3.13 14.57 -18.95
CA LYS A 182 -4.26 13.86 -19.55
C LYS A 182 -3.70 12.68 -20.32
N PHE A 183 -4.19 11.49 -20.02
CA PHE A 183 -3.86 10.28 -20.77
C PHE A 183 -5.08 9.84 -21.55
N GLU A 184 -4.87 9.52 -22.82
CA GLU A 184 -5.91 9.08 -23.73
C GLU A 184 -5.46 7.78 -24.41
N TRP A 185 -6.18 6.70 -24.13
CA TRP A 185 -6.03 5.42 -24.82
C TRP A 185 -7.10 5.29 -25.90
N ALA A 186 -6.67 4.97 -27.13
CA ALA A 186 -7.59 4.69 -28.21
C ALA A 186 -8.47 3.48 -27.85
N THR A 187 -9.78 3.56 -28.12
CA THR A 187 -10.68 2.42 -27.96
C THR A 187 -10.97 1.80 -29.33
N ALA A 188 -11.29 0.51 -29.37
CA ALA A 188 -11.67 -0.19 -30.61
C ALA A 188 -12.90 0.44 -31.31
N SER A 189 -13.69 1.25 -30.59
CA SER A 189 -14.84 2.00 -31.11
C SER A 189 -14.49 3.32 -31.79
N ALA A 190 -13.22 3.72 -31.78
CA ALA A 190 -12.71 4.77 -32.65
C ALA A 190 -12.67 4.24 -34.09
N GLY A 191 -13.84 4.18 -34.73
CA GLY A 191 -14.02 3.82 -36.14
C GLY A 191 -13.41 4.86 -37.07
N ILE A 192 -12.09 4.99 -37.02
CA ILE A 192 -11.31 5.68 -38.04
C ILE A 192 -11.28 4.71 -39.23
N LYS A 193 -11.95 5.11 -40.31
CA LYS A 193 -11.86 4.40 -41.59
C LYS A 193 -10.37 4.33 -41.92
N GLN A 194 -9.85 3.12 -42.10
CA GLN A 194 -8.52 2.90 -42.63
C GLN A 194 -8.43 3.53 -44.02
N GLU A 195 -7.91 4.75 -44.10
CA GLU A 195 -7.29 5.25 -45.32
C GLU A 195 -5.80 4.86 -45.24
N GLU A 196 -5.30 4.21 -46.29
CA GLU A 196 -3.90 3.78 -46.39
C GLU A 196 -2.98 5.00 -46.26
N GLY A 197 -2.41 5.20 -45.06
CA GLY A 197 -1.43 6.27 -44.80
C GLY A 197 -1.52 6.98 -43.45
N GLU A 198 -2.56 6.77 -42.62
CA GLU A 198 -2.63 7.36 -41.27
C GLU A 198 -1.97 6.46 -40.21
N GLU A 199 -1.02 7.04 -39.45
CA GLU A 199 -0.33 6.40 -38.34
C GLU A 199 -1.34 5.83 -37.31
N ASP A 200 -1.08 4.61 -36.82
CA ASP A 200 -1.87 3.93 -35.79
C ASP A 200 -2.29 4.90 -34.68
N ALA A 201 -3.57 4.86 -34.28
CA ALA A 201 -4.12 5.69 -33.21
C ALA A 201 -3.33 5.51 -31.91
N LYS A 202 -2.31 6.36 -31.73
CA LYS A 202 -1.32 6.22 -30.68
C LYS A 202 -1.92 6.73 -29.37
N SER A 203 -1.64 6.03 -28.29
CA SER A 203 -1.99 6.52 -26.96
C SER A 203 -1.15 7.76 -26.66
N ILE A 204 -1.78 8.83 -26.16
CA ILE A 204 -1.13 10.14 -25.97
C ILE A 204 -1.18 10.54 -24.50
N ALA A 205 -0.08 11.10 -24.01
CA ALA A 205 0.02 11.74 -22.71
C ALA A 205 0.29 13.25 -22.92
N THR A 206 -0.68 14.08 -22.56
CA THR A 206 -0.61 15.55 -22.72
C THR A 206 -0.47 16.23 -21.37
N SER A 207 0.58 17.05 -21.19
CA SER A 207 0.76 17.83 -19.96
C SER A 207 -0.25 18.99 -19.89
N LEU A 208 -1.04 19.04 -18.82
CA LEU A 208 -2.07 20.06 -18.59
C LEU A 208 -1.59 21.15 -17.62
N TRP A 209 -0.84 20.78 -16.60
CA TRP A 209 -0.42 21.70 -15.55
C TRP A 209 0.85 21.21 -14.87
N GLN A 210 1.71 22.14 -14.47
CA GLN A 210 2.95 21.83 -13.74
C GLN A 210 3.12 22.76 -12.54
N ALA A 211 3.39 22.16 -11.39
CA ALA A 211 3.71 22.88 -10.15
C ALA A 211 5.03 23.65 -10.30
N ARG A 212 5.14 24.73 -9.54
CA ARG A 212 6.38 25.48 -9.32
C ARG A 212 6.77 25.35 -7.86
N ASN A 213 8.07 25.23 -7.65
CA ASN A 213 8.61 25.18 -6.31
C ASN A 213 8.29 26.44 -5.50
N VAL A 214 8.37 26.29 -4.18
CA VAL A 214 8.37 27.39 -3.23
C VAL A 214 9.57 28.30 -3.47
N LYS A 215 9.51 29.51 -2.90
CA LYS A 215 10.66 30.42 -2.90
C LYS A 215 11.80 29.78 -2.11
N ASN A 216 13.03 30.23 -2.40
CA ASN A 216 14.19 29.85 -1.60
C ASN A 216 13.95 30.18 -0.13
N ASP A 217 14.63 29.43 0.74
CA ASP A 217 14.53 29.60 2.17
C ASP A 217 15.21 30.89 2.66
N ARG A 218 15.23 31.10 3.98
CA ARG A 218 15.87 32.27 4.61
C ARG A 218 17.37 32.38 4.29
N LEU A 219 18.03 31.27 3.96
CA LEU A 219 19.45 31.23 3.58
C LEU A 219 19.64 31.41 2.07
N HIS A 220 18.57 31.76 1.35
CA HIS A 220 18.52 31.84 -0.11
C HIS A 220 18.87 30.51 -0.80
N LEU A 221 18.74 29.38 -0.12
CA LEU A 221 18.94 28.06 -0.68
C LEU A 221 17.64 27.54 -1.31
N ARG A 222 17.78 26.80 -2.41
CA ARG A 222 16.65 26.12 -3.07
C ARG A 222 16.12 25.03 -2.13
N VAL A 223 14.82 25.05 -1.87
CA VAL A 223 14.16 23.96 -1.13
C VAL A 223 14.11 22.72 -2.02
N PRO A 224 14.66 21.57 -1.61
CA PRO A 224 14.65 20.36 -2.41
C PRO A 224 13.23 19.84 -2.64
N VAL A 225 13.01 19.19 -3.78
CA VAL A 225 11.70 18.66 -4.17
C VAL A 225 11.80 17.16 -4.29
N TRP A 226 11.02 16.44 -3.50
CA TRP A 226 10.90 15.00 -3.61
C TRP A 226 9.51 14.59 -3.21
N ILE A 227 8.65 14.29 -4.17
CA ILE A 227 7.26 13.94 -3.91
C ILE A 227 7.15 12.44 -3.58
N ARG A 228 6.43 12.11 -2.51
CA ARG A 228 6.22 10.73 -2.04
C ARG A 228 4.77 10.27 -2.06
N HIS A 229 3.83 11.21 -2.09
CA HIS A 229 2.41 10.91 -2.21
C HIS A 229 1.69 12.08 -2.85
N ILE A 230 0.67 11.79 -3.66
CA ILE A 230 -0.21 12.76 -4.29
C ILE A 230 -1.64 12.27 -4.06
N ALA A 231 -2.55 13.19 -3.77
CA ALA A 231 -3.98 12.92 -3.73
C ALA A 231 -4.73 14.06 -4.42
N PHE A 232 -5.72 13.70 -5.24
CA PHE A 232 -6.70 14.65 -5.74
C PHE A 232 -7.71 14.94 -4.64
N LEU A 233 -7.95 16.23 -4.39
CA LEU A 233 -9.03 16.68 -3.52
C LEU A 233 -10.29 16.93 -4.37
N PRO A 234 -11.49 16.83 -3.78
CA PRO A 234 -12.73 17.16 -4.47
C PRO A 234 -12.66 18.59 -5.06
N ALA A 235 -12.94 18.70 -6.36
CA ALA A 235 -12.93 19.96 -7.09
C ALA A 235 -14.28 20.19 -7.78
N ALA A 236 -14.67 21.45 -7.94
CA ALA A 236 -15.99 21.81 -8.45
C ALA A 236 -16.14 21.62 -9.98
N ALA A 237 -15.04 21.51 -10.72
CA ALA A 237 -15.05 21.32 -12.17
C ALA A 237 -13.86 20.48 -12.65
N ASP A 238 -13.99 19.85 -13.82
CA ASP A 238 -13.00 18.92 -14.37
C ASP A 238 -11.64 19.57 -14.71
N ASN A 239 -11.64 20.85 -15.06
CA ASN A 239 -10.42 21.60 -15.38
C ASN A 239 -9.77 22.24 -14.14
N LEU A 240 -10.37 22.05 -12.96
CA LEU A 240 -9.87 22.55 -11.69
C LEU A 240 -9.21 21.42 -10.93
N TYR A 241 -7.96 21.65 -10.54
CA TYR A 241 -7.14 20.68 -9.82
C TYR A 241 -6.82 21.21 -8.44
N LYS A 242 -7.37 20.53 -7.44
CA LYS A 242 -6.96 20.67 -6.06
C LYS A 242 -6.17 19.44 -5.68
N LEU A 243 -4.93 19.64 -5.24
CA LEU A 243 -4.01 18.56 -4.91
C LEU A 243 -3.53 18.71 -3.47
N GLN A 244 -3.43 17.58 -2.79
CA GLN A 244 -2.62 17.43 -1.60
C GLN A 244 -1.41 16.58 -1.95
N ILE A 245 -0.22 17.07 -1.64
CA ILE A 245 1.02 16.32 -1.86
C ILE A 245 1.79 16.20 -0.56
N VAL A 246 2.50 15.08 -0.40
CA VAL A 246 3.42 14.88 0.71
C VAL A 246 4.83 14.71 0.14
N THR A 247 5.75 15.52 0.64
CA THR A 247 7.16 15.47 0.26
C THR A 247 7.94 14.51 1.17
N ARG A 248 9.06 13.99 0.67
CA ARG A 248 10.00 13.18 1.44
C ARG A 248 10.49 13.91 2.69
N SER A 249 10.58 15.24 2.66
CA SER A 249 11.02 16.05 3.81
C SER A 249 9.99 16.19 4.96
N GLY A 250 8.80 15.59 4.83
CA GLY A 250 7.75 15.68 5.85
C GLY A 250 6.85 16.90 5.74
N LEU A 251 6.88 17.61 4.61
CA LEU A 251 5.97 18.72 4.31
C LEU A 251 4.76 18.22 3.52
N VAL A 252 3.56 18.57 4.00
CA VAL A 252 2.28 18.40 3.30
C VAL A 252 1.91 19.73 2.66
N ARG A 253 1.70 19.74 1.35
CA ARG A 253 1.39 20.95 0.57
C ARG A 253 0.05 20.84 -0.12
N PHE A 254 -0.65 21.96 -0.16
CA PHE A 254 -1.93 22.11 -0.85
C PHE A 254 -1.75 22.98 -2.08
N TYR A 255 -2.21 22.50 -3.23
CA TYR A 255 -2.23 23.24 -4.49
C TYR A 255 -3.67 23.44 -4.93
N ASP A 256 -3.94 24.64 -5.44
CA ASP A 256 -5.18 24.98 -6.14
C ASP A 256 -4.78 25.60 -7.48
N SER A 257 -5.17 24.96 -8.59
CA SER A 257 -4.80 25.41 -9.93
C SER A 257 -5.38 26.79 -10.27
N THR A 258 -6.41 27.27 -9.56
CA THR A 258 -6.99 28.61 -9.74
C THR A 258 -6.14 29.72 -9.15
N GLU A 259 -5.46 29.44 -8.03
CA GLU A 259 -4.68 30.43 -7.28
C GLU A 259 -3.21 30.48 -7.74
N GLY A 260 -2.80 29.53 -8.57
CA GLY A 260 -1.53 29.57 -9.30
C GLY A 260 -0.81 28.21 -9.36
N ARG A 261 0.51 28.27 -9.53
CA ARG A 261 1.38 27.08 -9.64
C ARG A 261 2.16 26.76 -8.36
N ARG A 262 2.07 27.61 -7.34
CA ARG A 262 2.77 27.43 -6.06
C ARG A 262 1.81 26.89 -5.00
N PRO A 263 2.30 26.21 -3.95
CA PRO A 263 1.44 25.73 -2.90
C PRO A 263 0.79 26.90 -2.15
N ARG A 264 -0.51 26.78 -1.91
CA ARG A 264 -1.31 27.72 -1.12
C ARG A 264 -0.98 27.62 0.36
N GLN A 265 -0.83 26.40 0.84
CA GLN A 265 -0.55 26.10 2.23
C GLN A 265 0.49 24.99 2.34
N GLU A 266 1.30 25.09 3.39
CA GLU A 266 2.26 24.07 3.78
C GLU A 266 2.09 23.75 5.28
N VAL A 267 2.08 22.46 5.61
CA VAL A 267 2.02 21.96 6.99
C VAL A 267 3.13 20.93 7.18
N ARG A 268 3.92 21.05 8.25
CA ARG A 268 4.96 20.06 8.57
C ARG A 268 4.34 18.91 9.37
N ALA A 269 4.35 17.72 8.78
CA ALA A 269 3.91 16.47 9.41
C ALA A 269 5.04 15.78 10.17
N SER A 270 6.27 15.79 9.63
CA SER A 270 7.44 15.17 10.24
C SER A 270 8.70 16.01 10.00
N HIS A 271 9.69 15.87 10.88
CA HIS A 271 11.05 16.38 10.67
C HIS A 271 11.97 15.35 10.02
N GLU A 272 11.55 14.10 10.01
CA GLU A 272 12.29 12.96 9.47
C GLU A 272 11.76 12.56 8.09
N PRO A 273 12.58 11.90 7.25
CA PRO A 273 12.14 11.53 5.91
C PRO A 273 10.90 10.61 5.90
N VAL A 274 9.88 10.97 5.12
CA VAL A 274 8.60 10.24 5.01
C VAL A 274 8.75 8.93 4.24
N SER A 275 8.50 7.79 4.89
CA SER A 275 8.59 6.47 4.26
C SER A 275 7.37 6.17 3.40
N THR A 276 6.18 6.29 3.97
CA THR A 276 4.89 5.93 3.39
C THR A 276 3.78 6.84 3.90
N VAL A 277 2.72 6.97 3.12
CA VAL A 277 1.57 7.85 3.37
C VAL A 277 0.30 7.11 2.99
N ALA A 278 -0.76 7.32 3.76
CA ALA A 278 -2.12 6.96 3.37
C ALA A 278 -3.04 8.17 3.49
N TYR A 279 -4.00 8.28 2.57
CA TYR A 279 -4.96 9.37 2.50
C TYR A 279 -6.38 8.82 2.41
N SER A 280 -7.31 9.41 3.16
CA SER A 280 -8.73 9.10 3.08
C SER A 280 -9.46 10.19 2.30
N PRO A 281 -10.00 9.90 1.10
CA PRO A 281 -10.82 10.86 0.36
C PRO A 281 -12.11 11.24 1.10
N ALA A 282 -12.65 10.34 1.93
CA ALA A 282 -13.92 10.54 2.62
C ALA A 282 -13.80 11.53 3.79
N THR A 283 -12.74 11.43 4.59
CA THR A 283 -12.51 12.29 5.76
C THR A 283 -11.50 13.41 5.50
N GLY A 284 -10.66 13.28 4.48
CA GLY A 284 -9.51 14.15 4.23
C GLY A 284 -8.34 13.87 5.17
N ASP A 285 -8.40 12.78 5.96
CA ASP A 285 -7.33 12.39 6.86
C ASP A 285 -6.08 11.95 6.11
N VAL A 286 -4.93 12.31 6.67
CA VAL A 286 -3.61 11.98 6.15
C VAL A 286 -2.81 11.30 7.24
N VAL A 287 -2.36 10.08 6.98
CA VAL A 287 -1.46 9.34 7.85
C VAL A 287 -0.08 9.32 7.21
N VAL A 288 0.91 9.86 7.91
CA VAL A 288 2.28 10.00 7.42
C VAL A 288 3.21 9.22 8.34
N SER A 289 3.96 8.27 7.78
CA SER A 289 5.01 7.56 8.52
C SER A 289 6.40 8.03 8.12
N ASP A 290 7.31 8.12 9.09
CA ASP A 290 8.72 8.43 8.87
C ASP A 290 9.62 7.17 8.78
N THR A 291 10.89 7.38 8.44
CA THR A 291 11.90 6.32 8.34
C THR A 291 12.40 5.77 9.67
N LYS A 292 12.02 6.35 10.81
CA LYS A 292 12.44 5.87 12.12
C LYS A 292 11.42 4.88 12.64
N SER A 293 10.26 5.40 13.06
CA SER A 293 9.14 4.59 13.59
C SER A 293 7.90 5.44 13.90
N SER A 294 7.92 6.74 13.60
CA SER A 294 6.81 7.61 13.95
C SER A 294 5.78 7.63 12.83
N THR A 295 4.53 7.41 13.21
CA THR A 295 3.38 7.59 12.33
C THR A 295 2.51 8.70 12.89
N TYR A 296 2.28 9.74 12.10
CA TYR A 296 1.52 10.93 12.48
C TYR A 296 0.18 10.93 11.75
N LEU A 297 -0.89 11.24 12.48
CA LEU A 297 -2.23 11.45 11.94
C LEU A 297 -2.51 12.96 11.87
N LEU A 298 -2.84 13.42 10.68
CA LEU A 298 -3.27 14.78 10.39
C LEU A 298 -4.70 14.72 9.88
N SER A 299 -5.58 15.54 10.47
CA SER A 299 -6.96 15.67 10.02
C SER A 299 -7.22 17.11 9.62
N PRO A 300 -8.11 17.36 8.66
CA PRO A 300 -8.52 18.72 8.34
C PRO A 300 -9.24 19.35 9.54
N GLN A 301 -9.03 20.65 9.75
CA GLN A 301 -9.78 21.38 10.76
C GLN A 301 -11.24 21.55 10.31
N ASP A 302 -12.18 21.23 11.19
CA ASP A 302 -13.60 21.49 10.98
C ASP A 302 -13.83 22.99 10.76
N SER A 303 -14.09 23.37 9.52
CA SER A 303 -14.50 24.73 9.16
C SER A 303 -16.01 24.94 9.30
N GLY A 304 -16.76 23.97 9.83
CA GLY A 304 -18.22 24.02 10.00
C GLY A 304 -19.02 23.89 8.69
N ALA A 305 -18.37 23.91 7.53
CA ALA A 305 -19.00 23.79 6.22
C ALA A 305 -18.92 22.34 5.70
N LYS A 306 -20.08 21.67 5.58
CA LYS A 306 -20.20 20.34 4.96
C LYS A 306 -19.60 20.38 3.54
N GLY A 307 -18.58 19.55 3.30
CA GLY A 307 -17.90 19.43 2.00
C GLY A 307 -16.61 20.25 1.84
N ALA A 308 -16.27 21.14 2.78
CA ALA A 308 -15.04 21.94 2.75
C ALA A 308 -13.87 21.32 3.53
N ALA A 309 -14.09 20.20 4.23
CA ALA A 309 -13.10 19.59 5.12
C ALA A 309 -11.81 19.17 4.38
N ALA A 310 -11.90 18.51 3.23
CA ALA A 310 -10.70 18.01 2.53
C ALA A 310 -9.70 19.09 2.06
N ALA A 311 -10.14 20.35 1.93
CA ALA A 311 -9.29 21.49 1.55
C ALA A 311 -8.99 22.44 2.72
N ALA A 312 -9.43 22.09 3.94
CA ALA A 312 -9.18 22.86 5.14
C ALA A 312 -7.72 22.68 5.62
N PRO A 313 -7.18 23.65 6.39
CA PRO A 313 -5.85 23.51 6.97
C PRO A 313 -5.78 22.24 7.83
N LEU A 314 -4.75 21.42 7.59
CA LEU A 314 -4.52 20.24 8.41
C LEU A 314 -4.02 20.61 9.80
N LYS A 315 -4.51 19.88 10.79
CA LYS A 315 -3.99 19.89 12.16
C LYS A 315 -3.47 18.49 12.51
N MET A 316 -2.28 18.44 13.10
CA MET A 316 -1.76 17.20 13.66
C MET A 316 -2.62 16.79 14.86
N ARG A 317 -3.29 15.63 14.77
CA ARG A 317 -4.07 15.04 15.86
C ARG A 317 -3.18 14.28 16.84
N GLY A 318 -2.08 13.73 16.35
CA GLY A 318 -1.02 13.16 17.17
C GLY A 318 -0.32 12.00 16.49
N LYS A 319 0.43 11.24 17.30
CA LYS A 319 1.24 10.10 16.88
C LYS A 319 0.52 8.77 17.18
N LEU A 320 0.65 7.79 16.29
CA LEU A 320 0.33 6.39 16.56
C LEU A 320 1.56 5.73 17.19
N THR A 321 1.38 5.15 18.38
CA THR A 321 2.48 4.62 19.20
C THR A 321 2.56 3.10 19.10
N GLY A 322 3.77 2.54 19.21
CA GLY A 322 3.98 1.09 19.33
C GLY A 322 4.82 0.47 18.23
N SER A 323 5.06 1.19 17.13
CA SER A 323 6.02 0.78 16.09
C SER A 323 7.46 0.99 16.60
N THR A 324 8.31 -0.02 16.41
CA THR A 324 9.74 0.03 16.79
C THR A 324 10.64 0.22 15.57
N GLY A 325 10.17 -0.15 14.38
CA GLY A 325 10.84 0.05 13.11
C GLY A 325 10.05 0.96 12.16
N ALA A 326 10.67 1.29 11.03
CA ALA A 326 10.03 2.12 10.02
C ALA A 326 8.80 1.42 9.44
N VAL A 327 7.65 2.11 9.47
CA VAL A 327 6.44 1.65 8.79
C VAL A 327 6.65 1.81 7.28
N LYS A 328 6.34 0.78 6.51
CA LYS A 328 6.54 0.71 5.05
C LYS A 328 5.21 0.64 4.30
N ALA A 329 4.21 0.01 4.91
CA ALA A 329 2.86 -0.10 4.36
C ALA A 329 1.85 0.52 5.32
N LEU A 330 0.92 1.29 4.76
CA LEU A 330 -0.24 1.84 5.44
C LEU A 330 -1.48 1.59 4.60
N ALA A 331 -2.59 1.27 5.24
CA ALA A 331 -3.90 1.23 4.62
C ALA A 331 -4.94 1.85 5.57
N LEU A 332 -5.91 2.54 4.99
CA LEU A 332 -7.08 3.04 5.72
C LEU A 332 -8.27 2.17 5.34
N TYR A 333 -9.08 1.81 6.33
CA TYR A 333 -10.23 0.92 6.13
C TYR A 333 -11.50 1.47 6.79
N GLY A 334 -12.63 1.19 6.16
CA GLY A 334 -13.98 1.59 6.59
C GLY A 334 -14.52 2.82 5.83
N PRO A 335 -15.85 3.04 5.80
CA PRO A 335 -16.48 4.15 5.07
C PRO A 335 -15.95 5.54 5.47
N HIS A 336 -15.55 5.67 6.73
CA HIS A 336 -15.01 6.89 7.32
C HIS A 336 -13.55 6.72 7.78
N ALA A 337 -12.81 5.78 7.19
CA ALA A 337 -11.43 5.47 7.55
C ALA A 337 -11.26 5.22 9.06
N GLU A 338 -12.15 4.43 9.64
CA GLU A 338 -12.22 4.15 11.08
C GLU A 338 -11.02 3.35 11.60
N LEU A 339 -10.37 2.60 10.71
CA LEU A 339 -9.21 1.78 11.03
C LEU A 339 -8.00 2.20 10.20
N ILE A 340 -6.85 2.24 10.86
CA ILE A 340 -5.54 2.49 10.27
C ILE A 340 -4.72 1.22 10.44
N VAL A 341 -4.38 0.58 9.33
CA VAL A 341 -3.55 -0.63 9.31
C VAL A 341 -2.12 -0.26 8.92
N ALA A 342 -1.15 -0.69 9.71
CA ALA A 342 0.25 -0.35 9.55
C ALA A 342 1.14 -1.60 9.66
N GLY A 343 2.18 -1.65 8.84
CA GLY A 343 3.20 -2.68 8.88
C GLY A 343 4.52 -2.20 8.30
N GLY A 344 5.62 -2.81 8.72
CA GLY A 344 6.93 -2.46 8.19
C GLY A 344 8.06 -3.33 8.70
N LEU A 345 9.18 -2.68 9.04
CA LEU A 345 10.44 -3.36 9.38
C LEU A 345 10.42 -4.10 10.72
N ASP A 346 9.47 -3.79 11.60
CA ASP A 346 9.34 -4.49 12.89
C ASP A 346 8.54 -5.79 12.81
N ARG A 347 8.09 -6.18 11.60
CA ARG A 347 7.45 -7.47 11.31
C ARG A 347 6.12 -7.71 12.03
N TYR A 348 5.54 -6.65 12.59
CA TYR A 348 4.22 -6.68 13.19
C TYR A 348 3.23 -5.92 12.30
N LEU A 349 2.12 -6.57 11.99
CA LEU A 349 0.91 -5.92 11.53
C LEU A 349 0.22 -5.27 12.73
N ARG A 350 -0.12 -3.99 12.63
CA ARG A 350 -0.87 -3.26 13.66
C ARG A 350 -2.12 -2.64 13.08
N VAL A 351 -3.19 -2.63 13.86
CA VAL A 351 -4.45 -1.96 13.54
C VAL A 351 -4.76 -0.97 14.63
N PHE A 352 -4.92 0.29 14.25
CA PHE A 352 -5.27 1.38 15.15
C PHE A 352 -6.67 1.88 14.83
N GLU A 353 -7.40 2.32 15.84
CA GLU A 353 -8.62 3.10 15.63
C GLU A 353 -8.28 4.54 15.22
N ASN A 354 -9.02 5.10 14.26
CA ASN A 354 -8.94 6.51 13.86
C ASN A 354 -9.76 7.42 14.80
N GLY A 355 -9.78 7.09 16.09
CA GLY A 355 -10.48 7.82 17.14
C GLY A 355 -9.61 8.87 17.82
N ALA A 356 -10.11 9.45 18.91
CA ALA A 356 -9.31 10.35 19.76
C ALA A 356 -8.17 9.60 20.46
N GLU A 357 -8.46 8.39 20.94
CA GLU A 357 -7.55 7.54 21.72
C GLU A 357 -6.44 6.92 20.88
N ARG A 358 -6.69 6.69 19.57
CA ARG A 358 -5.73 6.05 18.65
C ARG A 358 -5.20 4.72 19.19
N ALA A 359 -6.06 3.97 19.86
CA ALA A 359 -5.72 2.72 20.49
C ALA A 359 -5.31 1.66 19.45
N CYS A 360 -4.29 0.87 19.77
CA CYS A 360 -3.91 -0.29 18.97
C CYS A 360 -4.85 -1.44 19.32
N VAL A 361 -5.76 -1.78 18.41
CA VAL A 361 -6.81 -2.79 18.61
C VAL A 361 -6.46 -4.16 18.05
N GLY A 362 -5.37 -4.25 17.29
CA GLY A 362 -4.82 -5.52 16.82
C GLY A 362 -3.32 -5.42 16.60
N LYS A 363 -2.59 -6.45 17.03
CA LYS A 363 -1.14 -6.58 16.86
C LYS A 363 -0.79 -8.03 16.55
N VAL A 364 -0.33 -8.29 15.33
CA VAL A 364 -0.03 -9.64 14.84
C VAL A 364 1.39 -9.71 14.34
N PHE A 365 2.17 -10.64 14.86
CA PHE A 365 3.53 -10.93 14.37
C PHE A 365 3.45 -11.75 13.10
N VAL A 366 4.07 -11.24 12.03
CA VAL A 366 4.04 -11.87 10.70
C VAL A 366 5.31 -12.69 10.43
N GLY A 367 6.42 -12.35 11.12
CA GLY A 367 7.71 -13.04 11.01
C GLY A 367 8.68 -12.43 9.98
N THR A 368 8.18 -11.61 9.07
CA THR A 368 8.86 -11.05 7.88
C THR A 368 8.67 -9.53 7.79
N HIS A 369 9.51 -8.86 7.01
CA HIS A 369 9.30 -7.43 6.71
C HIS A 369 8.08 -7.22 5.80
N ILE A 370 7.21 -6.29 6.18
CA ILE A 370 5.96 -6.01 5.47
C ILE A 370 6.18 -4.88 4.45
N THR A 371 5.84 -5.12 3.19
CA THR A 371 6.04 -4.15 2.09
C THR A 371 4.74 -3.51 1.58
N ALA A 372 3.65 -4.28 1.55
CA ALA A 372 2.32 -3.84 1.13
C ALA A 372 1.23 -4.50 1.98
N ILE A 373 0.09 -3.81 2.11
CA ILE A 373 -1.07 -4.26 2.88
C ILE A 373 -2.32 -4.00 2.05
N ALA A 374 -3.25 -4.95 2.03
CA ALA A 374 -4.60 -4.76 1.53
C ALA A 374 -5.62 -5.33 2.53
N VAL A 375 -6.66 -4.58 2.85
CA VAL A 375 -7.68 -5.00 3.82
C VAL A 375 -8.89 -5.52 3.06
N ILE A 376 -9.29 -6.77 3.34
CA ILE A 376 -10.44 -7.42 2.68
C ILE A 376 -11.73 -7.09 3.44
N SER A 377 -11.75 -7.33 4.76
CA SER A 377 -12.90 -7.05 5.61
C SER A 377 -12.48 -6.59 7.01
N GLY A 378 -13.32 -5.77 7.65
CA GLY A 378 -13.11 -5.16 8.96
C GLY A 378 -13.44 -6.08 10.13
N PHE A 379 -13.56 -5.50 11.32
CA PHE A 379 -14.02 -6.24 12.51
C PHE A 379 -15.55 -6.40 12.55
N GLU A 380 -16.28 -5.51 11.88
CA GLU A 380 -17.75 -5.42 11.96
C GLU A 380 -18.46 -6.00 10.73
N ASP A 381 -17.73 -6.24 9.64
CA ASP A 381 -18.32 -6.61 8.35
C ASP A 381 -18.87 -8.04 8.31
N GLU A 382 -18.48 -8.91 9.24
CA GLU A 382 -18.91 -10.32 9.24
C GLU A 382 -19.03 -10.83 10.68
N ALA A 383 -20.15 -10.55 11.37
CA ALA A 383 -20.52 -11.36 12.54
C ALA A 383 -20.98 -12.79 12.14
N GLY A 384 -21.12 -13.07 10.83
CA GLY A 384 -21.56 -14.35 10.27
C GLY A 384 -20.43 -15.24 9.72
N GLU A 385 -19.47 -14.70 8.97
CA GLU A 385 -18.48 -15.54 8.26
C GLU A 385 -17.32 -16.02 9.16
N VAL A 386 -17.00 -15.33 10.26
CA VAL A 386 -15.95 -15.79 11.20
C VAL A 386 -16.28 -17.16 11.81
N ALA A 387 -17.57 -17.48 11.93
CA ALA A 387 -18.04 -18.78 12.39
C ALA A 387 -17.74 -19.89 11.37
N ASP A 388 -17.85 -19.59 10.07
CA ASP A 388 -17.62 -20.55 8.99
C ASP A 388 -16.12 -20.83 8.78
N VAL A 389 -15.24 -19.82 8.91
CA VAL A 389 -13.77 -20.03 8.85
C VAL A 389 -13.28 -20.80 10.09
N ALA A 390 -13.83 -20.52 11.27
CA ALA A 390 -13.54 -21.28 12.49
C ALA A 390 -14.05 -22.73 12.39
N ALA A 391 -15.22 -22.96 11.78
CA ALA A 391 -15.75 -24.31 11.53
C ALA A 391 -14.92 -25.08 10.50
N ALA A 392 -14.46 -24.43 9.43
CA ALA A 392 -13.59 -25.04 8.42
C ALA A 392 -12.20 -25.42 8.98
N ALA A 393 -11.63 -24.60 9.86
CA ALA A 393 -10.36 -24.90 10.53
C ALA A 393 -10.44 -26.08 11.51
N VAL A 394 -11.61 -26.34 12.10
CA VAL A 394 -11.86 -27.47 13.01
C VAL A 394 -12.14 -28.78 12.23
N GLY A 395 -12.52 -28.70 10.96
CA GLY A 395 -12.85 -29.85 10.11
C GLY A 395 -11.66 -30.68 9.60
N VAL A 396 -10.43 -30.20 9.74
CA VAL A 396 -9.22 -30.95 9.36
C VAL A 396 -8.83 -31.91 10.50
N LYS A 397 -9.49 -33.07 10.55
CA LYS A 397 -8.96 -34.23 11.26
C LYS A 397 -7.63 -34.62 10.61
N ARG A 398 -6.52 -34.35 11.31
CA ARG A 398 -5.22 -34.98 11.04
C ARG A 398 -5.37 -36.49 11.17
N GLU A 399 -5.22 -37.22 10.09
CA GLU A 399 -4.69 -38.58 10.17
C GLU A 399 -3.24 -38.45 10.64
N ARG A 400 -2.97 -38.99 11.83
CA ARG A 400 -1.61 -39.25 12.30
C ARG A 400 -1.11 -40.45 11.51
N GLU A 401 -0.14 -40.24 10.64
CA GLU A 401 0.85 -41.27 10.35
C GLU A 401 1.86 -41.24 11.50
N ASP A 402 1.86 -42.31 12.30
CA ASP A 402 2.91 -42.62 13.25
C ASP A 402 4.17 -42.98 12.45
N ASN A 403 5.22 -42.17 12.57
CA ASN A 403 6.58 -42.63 12.31
C ASN A 403 7.57 -41.84 13.17
N ASP A 404 8.25 -42.61 14.02
CA ASP A 404 9.36 -42.36 14.94
C ASP A 404 10.10 -41.01 14.87
N ASP A 405 10.08 -40.29 15.99
CA ASP A 405 11.08 -39.28 16.39
C ASP A 405 11.30 -39.38 17.91
N GLU A 406 11.90 -40.49 18.40
CA GLU A 406 12.35 -40.65 19.79
C GLU A 406 13.74 -40.03 20.06
N GLU A 407 14.42 -39.42 19.08
CA GLU A 407 15.77 -38.85 19.26
C GLU A 407 15.80 -37.35 19.65
N GLY A 408 14.64 -36.69 19.76
CA GLY A 408 14.56 -35.24 20.04
C GLY A 408 14.56 -34.85 21.52
N ASP A 409 14.12 -35.75 22.41
CA ASP A 409 13.87 -35.42 23.82
C ASP A 409 15.10 -35.62 24.73
N GLU A 410 16.12 -36.36 24.29
CA GLU A 410 17.36 -36.55 25.05
C GLU A 410 18.26 -35.30 25.02
N LEU A 411 18.26 -34.55 23.92
CA LEU A 411 19.13 -33.38 23.74
C LEU A 411 18.67 -32.15 24.57
N TRP A 412 17.38 -32.08 24.90
CA TRP A 412 16.84 -30.99 25.73
C TRP A 412 17.02 -31.24 27.23
N ASN A 413 17.03 -32.51 27.66
CA ASN A 413 17.25 -32.86 29.06
C ASN A 413 18.72 -32.63 29.50
N GLU A 414 19.70 -32.83 28.61
CA GLU A 414 21.10 -32.51 28.91
C GLU A 414 21.37 -30.99 29.05
N LEU A 415 20.55 -30.13 28.45
CA LEU A 415 20.74 -28.68 28.54
C LEU A 415 20.17 -28.09 29.84
N GLU A 416 19.18 -28.74 30.47
CA GLU A 416 18.62 -28.30 31.75
C GLU A 416 19.49 -28.70 32.95
N GLU A 417 20.18 -29.86 32.90
CA GLU A 417 21.05 -30.30 34.00
C GLU A 417 22.29 -29.41 34.20
N VAL A 418 22.85 -28.84 33.13
CA VAL A 418 24.03 -27.94 33.20
C VAL A 418 23.68 -26.59 33.85
N SER A 419 22.41 -26.15 33.75
CA SER A 419 21.95 -24.89 34.34
C SER A 419 21.78 -24.96 35.86
N ASN A 420 21.45 -26.14 36.40
CA ASN A 420 21.26 -26.36 37.84
C ASN A 420 22.58 -26.61 38.61
N ALA A 421 23.66 -27.00 37.91
CA ALA A 421 24.98 -27.23 38.51
C ALA A 421 25.77 -25.93 38.83
N THR A 422 25.38 -24.79 38.24
CA THR A 422 26.12 -23.51 38.40
C THR A 422 25.55 -22.58 39.49
N ALA A 423 24.37 -22.89 40.06
CA ALA A 423 23.71 -22.05 41.07
C ALA A 423 24.09 -22.35 42.54
N THR A 424 24.87 -23.40 42.84
CA THR A 424 25.18 -23.83 44.22
C THR A 424 26.52 -23.35 44.79
N LYS A 425 27.27 -22.48 44.11
CA LYS A 425 28.52 -21.89 44.64
C LYS A 425 28.39 -20.40 44.98
N SER A 426 27.45 -20.03 45.85
CA SER A 426 27.63 -18.81 46.65
C SER A 426 26.96 -18.96 48.03
N LYS A 427 27.77 -19.35 49.03
CA LYS A 427 27.64 -19.02 50.47
C LYS A 427 28.61 -19.89 51.29
N LYS A 428 29.82 -19.36 51.57
CA LYS A 428 30.59 -19.79 52.75
C LYS A 428 31.46 -18.66 53.30
N LYS A 429 30.90 -18.04 54.35
CA LYS A 429 31.50 -17.70 55.66
C LYS A 429 32.96 -17.19 55.70
N LYS A 430 33.11 -15.91 56.07
CA LYS A 430 34.27 -15.38 56.81
C LYS A 430 34.20 -15.86 58.27
N THR A 431 35.26 -16.50 58.76
CA THR A 431 35.58 -16.64 60.19
C THR A 431 37.05 -16.32 60.41
N ARG A 432 37.31 -15.65 61.54
CA ARG A 432 38.58 -15.11 62.02
C ARG A 432 39.28 -16.12 62.94
N ALA A 433 40.60 -16.26 62.79
CA ALA A 433 41.63 -16.64 63.77
C ALA A 433 42.96 -16.40 63.01
N GLU A 434 43.99 -15.72 63.49
CA GLU A 434 44.51 -15.44 64.84
C GLU A 434 45.10 -14.01 64.84
#